data_AF-A0A2V8QM62-F1
#
_entry.id   AF-A0A2V8QM62-F1
#
_cell.length_a   1.000
_cell.length_b   1.000
_cell.length_c   1.000
_cell.angle_alpha   90.00
_cell.angle_beta   90.00
_cell.angle_gamma   90.00
#
_symmetry.space_group_name_H-M   'P 1'
#
loop_
_entity.id
_entity.type
_entity.pdbx_description
1 polymer ?
#
loop_
_entity_poly.entity_id
_entity_poly.type
_entity_poly.pdbx_seq_one_letter_code
_entity_poly.pdbx_strand_id
1 'polypeptide(L)'
;FVEANFPDCPPWFNEGLGSLYEQSGEVNGHIHGYTNWRLPGLQAAIKAGNVRSFKDLMSLDSRAFYNDDKGTNYGQSRYLCYYLQQRGLLVKFYREFVNQRKDDKSGYKTLMRVLAVRDMTAFKRTWEKFVLGLQQGYDVTVR
;
A
#
# COMPACT_ATOMS: atom_id res chain seq x y z
N PHE A 1 6.42 -2.27 16.01
CA PHE A 1 5.08 -1.69 16.25
C PHE A 1 5.02 -0.33 15.55
N VAL A 2 4.15 -0.16 14.53
CA VAL A 2 4.07 1.09 13.74
C VAL A 2 3.50 2.23 14.59
N GLU A 3 2.43 1.96 15.35
CA GLU A 3 1.76 2.92 16.22
C GLU A 3 2.71 3.57 17.25
N ALA A 4 3.69 2.82 17.77
CA ALA A 4 4.69 3.33 18.71
C ALA A 4 5.60 4.42 18.10
N ASN A 5 5.84 4.36 16.78
CA ASN A 5 6.68 5.32 16.06
C ASN A 5 5.87 6.32 15.22
N PHE A 6 4.57 6.04 15.03
CA PHE A 6 3.63 6.85 14.28
C PHE A 6 2.28 6.85 15.00
N PRO A 7 2.12 7.69 16.05
CA PRO A 7 0.84 7.91 16.69
C PRO A 7 -0.21 8.35 15.68
N ASP A 8 -1.42 7.80 15.79
CA ASP A 8 -2.55 8.03 14.87
C ASP A 8 -2.27 7.62 13.41
N CYS A 9 -1.40 6.62 13.18
CA CYS A 9 -1.18 6.06 11.85
C CYS A 9 -2.51 5.61 11.22
N PRO A 10 -2.86 6.04 10.00
CA PRO A 10 -4.13 5.68 9.40
C PRO A 10 -4.20 4.17 9.12
N PRO A 11 -5.39 3.55 9.20
CA PRO A 11 -5.55 2.10 9.09
C PRO A 11 -4.91 1.51 7.84
N TRP A 12 -5.08 2.17 6.68
CA TRP A 12 -4.51 1.69 5.41
C TRP A 12 -2.98 1.53 5.50
N PHE A 13 -2.28 2.44 6.16
CA PHE A 13 -0.82 2.40 6.20
C PHE A 13 -0.31 1.44 7.28
N ASN A 14 -1.00 1.41 8.43
CA ASN A 14 -0.73 0.45 9.49
C ASN A 14 -0.87 -0.99 8.97
N GLU A 15 -2.00 -1.31 8.35
CA GLU A 15 -2.27 -2.62 7.77
C GLU A 15 -1.44 -2.87 6.52
N GLY A 16 -1.17 -1.85 5.72
CA GLY A 16 -0.32 -1.96 4.53
C GLY A 16 1.10 -2.39 4.87
N LEU A 17 1.72 -1.77 5.88
CA LEU A 17 3.06 -2.16 6.37
C LEU A 17 3.03 -3.50 7.12
N GLY A 18 2.08 -3.67 8.04
CA GLY A 18 1.95 -4.90 8.82
C GLY A 18 1.77 -6.10 7.91
N SER A 19 0.84 -6.00 6.95
CA SER A 19 0.65 -7.03 5.95
C SER A 19 1.89 -7.20 5.10
N LEU A 20 2.48 -6.16 4.49
CA LEU A 20 3.65 -6.26 3.59
C LEU A 20 4.73 -7.22 4.12
N TYR A 21 5.04 -7.13 5.41
CA TYR A 21 6.05 -7.96 6.06
C TYR A 21 5.55 -9.27 6.71
N GLU A 22 4.27 -9.65 6.52
CA GLU A 22 3.74 -11.00 6.85
C GLU A 22 4.44 -12.10 6.05
N GLN A 23 4.82 -11.81 4.81
CA GLN A 23 5.63 -12.68 3.97
C GLN A 23 6.81 -11.85 3.47
N SER A 24 7.96 -12.00 4.12
CA SER A 24 9.18 -11.25 3.83
C SER A 24 10.43 -12.10 3.98
N GLY A 25 11.53 -11.62 3.43
CA GLY A 25 12.86 -12.16 3.68
C GLY A 25 13.91 -11.07 3.55
N GLU A 26 15.18 -11.48 3.50
CA GLU A 26 16.29 -10.55 3.34
C GLU A 26 16.69 -10.42 1.87
N VAL A 27 16.85 -9.17 1.41
CA VAL A 27 17.37 -8.84 0.09
C VAL A 27 18.41 -7.75 0.29
N ASN A 28 19.67 -8.05 -0.02
CA ASN A 28 20.81 -7.13 0.14
C ASN A 28 20.89 -6.52 1.56
N GLY A 29 20.71 -7.32 2.62
CA GLY A 29 20.78 -6.82 4.00
C GLY A 29 19.53 -6.06 4.48
N HIS A 30 18.46 -6.01 3.67
CA HIS A 30 17.23 -5.32 4.02
C HIS A 30 16.03 -6.27 4.03
N ILE A 31 15.12 -6.07 4.99
CA ILE A 31 13.84 -6.80 5.02
C ILE A 31 13.00 -6.34 3.82
N HIS A 32 12.58 -7.30 3.02
CA HIS A 32 11.80 -7.07 1.81
C HIS A 32 10.53 -7.92 1.84
N GLY A 33 9.37 -7.27 1.71
CA GLY A 33 8.09 -7.97 1.57
C GLY A 33 7.95 -8.61 0.18
N TYR A 34 7.45 -9.84 0.15
CA TYR A 34 7.16 -10.62 -1.08
C TYR A 34 5.69 -10.53 -1.46
N THR A 35 5.32 -11.11 -2.60
CA THR A 35 3.89 -11.31 -2.92
C THR A 35 3.34 -12.44 -2.03
N ASN A 36 2.04 -12.40 -1.72
CA ASN A 36 1.44 -13.40 -0.82
C ASN A 36 0.05 -13.85 -1.28
N TRP A 37 -0.61 -14.68 -0.46
CA TRP A 37 -1.93 -15.26 -0.72
C TRP A 37 -3.06 -14.23 -0.92
N ARG A 38 -2.84 -12.94 -0.64
CA ARG A 38 -3.81 -11.87 -0.89
C ARG A 38 -3.81 -11.42 -2.36
N LEU A 39 -2.76 -11.74 -3.13
CA LEU A 39 -2.64 -11.34 -4.53
C LEU A 39 -3.83 -11.80 -5.39
N PRO A 40 -4.23 -13.09 -5.38
CA PRO A 40 -5.26 -13.57 -6.30
C PRO A 40 -6.62 -12.92 -6.02
N GLY A 41 -6.96 -12.72 -4.74
CA GLY A 41 -8.20 -12.03 -4.34
C GLY A 41 -8.22 -10.57 -4.79
N LEU A 42 -7.10 -9.85 -4.62
CA LEU A 42 -6.99 -8.48 -5.10
C LEU A 42 -7.06 -8.42 -6.64
N GLN A 43 -6.37 -9.31 -7.36
CA GLN A 43 -6.43 -9.36 -8.82
C GLN A 43 -7.86 -9.64 -9.32
N ALA A 44 -8.60 -10.52 -8.66
CA ALA A 44 -10.01 -10.76 -8.97
C ALA A 44 -10.87 -9.50 -8.74
N ALA A 45 -10.66 -8.79 -7.63
CA ALA A 45 -11.37 -7.54 -7.34
C ALA A 45 -11.05 -6.43 -8.36
N ILE A 46 -9.79 -6.32 -8.80
CA ILE A 46 -9.38 -5.38 -9.87
C ILE A 46 -10.10 -5.70 -11.17
N LYS A 47 -10.10 -6.97 -11.60
CA LYS A 47 -10.78 -7.41 -12.84
C LYS A 47 -12.28 -7.16 -12.79
N ALA A 48 -12.89 -7.28 -11.61
CA ALA A 48 -14.31 -7.01 -11.39
C ALA A 48 -14.64 -5.51 -11.24
N GLY A 49 -13.66 -4.61 -11.25
CA GLY A 49 -13.88 -3.17 -11.06
C GLY A 49 -14.27 -2.77 -9.63
N ASN A 50 -14.06 -3.65 -8.65
CA ASN A 50 -14.54 -3.49 -7.27
C ASN A 50 -13.50 -2.90 -6.31
N VAL A 51 -12.40 -2.34 -6.83
CA VAL A 51 -11.35 -1.71 -6.02
C VAL A 51 -11.62 -0.21 -5.91
N ARG A 52 -11.72 0.27 -4.66
CA ARG A 52 -11.99 1.68 -4.31
C ARG A 52 -10.91 2.62 -4.83
N SER A 53 -11.24 3.91 -4.95
CA SER A 53 -10.22 4.92 -5.25
C SER A 53 -9.21 5.01 -4.10
N PHE A 54 -7.97 5.44 -4.39
CA PHE A 54 -6.97 5.66 -3.33
C PHE A 54 -7.38 6.78 -2.37
N LYS A 55 -8.10 7.80 -2.86
CA LYS A 55 -8.61 8.87 -2.01
C LYS A 55 -9.56 8.31 -0.96
N ASP A 56 -10.46 7.43 -1.38
CA ASP A 56 -11.45 6.83 -0.49
C ASP A 56 -10.82 5.80 0.45
N LEU A 57 -9.91 4.96 -0.04
CA LEU A 57 -9.20 3.96 0.79
C LEU A 57 -8.43 4.65 1.92
N MET A 58 -7.64 5.67 1.57
CA MET A 58 -6.74 6.33 2.52
C MET A 58 -7.47 7.24 3.51
N SER A 59 -8.75 7.56 3.23
CA SER A 59 -9.58 8.39 4.11
C SER A 59 -10.49 7.58 5.04
N LEU A 60 -10.44 6.24 4.99
CA LEU A 60 -11.22 5.40 5.90
C LEU A 60 -10.70 5.56 7.34
N ASP A 61 -11.64 5.67 8.29
CA ASP A 61 -11.36 5.43 9.70
C ASP A 61 -11.27 3.92 9.99
N SER A 62 -10.86 3.57 11.21
CA SER A 62 -10.69 2.16 11.61
C SER A 62 -11.98 1.36 11.44
N ARG A 63 -13.13 1.91 11.86
CA ARG A 63 -14.40 1.19 11.80
C ARG A 63 -14.77 0.84 10.36
N ALA A 64 -14.72 1.82 9.47
CA ALA A 64 -15.04 1.62 8.06
C ALA A 64 -14.00 0.74 7.35
N PHE A 65 -12.72 0.85 7.73
CA PHE A 65 -11.66 0.02 7.17
C PHE A 65 -11.87 -1.46 7.47
N TYR A 66 -12.19 -1.81 8.71
CA TYR A 66 -12.31 -3.20 9.15
C TYR A 66 -13.70 -3.82 8.91
N ASN A 67 -14.80 -3.04 8.99
CA ASN A 67 -16.16 -3.59 8.91
C ASN A 67 -16.72 -3.70 7.48
N ASP A 68 -16.28 -2.86 6.55
CA ASP A 68 -16.78 -2.90 5.17
C ASP A 68 -16.04 -3.94 4.30
N ASP A 69 -15.03 -4.64 4.84
CA ASP A 69 -14.07 -5.33 4.00
C ASP A 69 -14.36 -6.82 3.74
N LYS A 70 -14.42 -7.18 2.46
CA LYS A 70 -14.32 -8.56 1.94
C LYS A 70 -12.86 -9.00 1.72
N GLY A 71 -11.89 -8.37 2.40
CA GLY A 71 -10.44 -8.58 2.24
C GLY A 71 -9.74 -7.72 1.16
N THR A 72 -10.47 -6.80 0.51
CA THR A 72 -9.98 -5.98 -0.60
C THR A 72 -9.21 -4.74 -0.10
N ASN A 73 -9.60 -4.13 1.02
CA ASN A 73 -8.90 -2.98 1.62
C ASN A 73 -7.49 -3.38 2.08
N TYR A 74 -7.37 -4.54 2.73
CA TYR A 74 -6.08 -5.11 3.12
C TYR A 74 -5.20 -5.39 1.91
N GLY A 75 -5.75 -6.07 0.89
CA GLY A 75 -5.03 -6.34 -0.35
C GLY A 75 -4.53 -5.06 -1.02
N GLN A 76 -5.43 -4.08 -1.21
CA GLN A 76 -5.09 -2.81 -1.85
C GLN A 76 -4.00 -2.05 -1.07
N SER A 77 -4.11 -2.00 0.26
CA SER A 77 -3.13 -1.34 1.13
C SER A 77 -1.76 -2.02 1.09
N ARG A 78 -1.73 -3.36 1.20
CA ARG A 78 -0.51 -4.17 1.06
C ARG A 78 0.20 -3.86 -0.25
N TYR A 79 -0.52 -3.97 -1.36
CA TYR A 79 0.07 -3.86 -2.69
C TYR A 79 0.39 -2.42 -3.10
N LEU A 80 -0.18 -1.42 -2.41
CA LEU A 80 0.31 -0.05 -2.49
C LEU A 80 1.68 0.09 -1.80
N CYS A 81 1.85 -0.43 -0.58
CA CYS A 81 3.14 -0.45 0.11
C CYS A 81 4.19 -1.27 -0.67
N TYR A 82 3.81 -2.42 -1.22
CA TYR A 82 4.67 -3.23 -2.09
C TYR A 82 5.11 -2.45 -3.33
N TYR A 83 4.20 -1.72 -4.00
CA TYR A 83 4.56 -0.88 -5.14
C TYR A 83 5.59 0.20 -4.79
N LEU A 84 5.44 0.85 -3.62
CA LEU A 84 6.41 1.81 -3.13
C LEU A 84 7.75 1.14 -2.81
N GLN A 85 7.75 -0.06 -2.21
CA GLN A 85 8.97 -0.82 -1.91
C GLN A 85 9.73 -1.18 -3.19
N GLN A 86 9.03 -1.71 -4.20
CA GLN A 86 9.62 -2.11 -5.49
C GLN A 86 10.24 -0.94 -6.26
N ARG A 87 9.89 0.30 -5.92
CA ARG A 87 10.44 1.52 -6.54
C ARG A 87 11.43 2.26 -5.65
N GLY A 88 11.80 1.70 -4.50
CA GLY A 88 12.66 2.38 -3.52
C GLY A 88 12.02 3.62 -2.87
N LEU A 89 10.69 3.76 -2.95
CA LEU A 89 9.95 4.93 -2.47
C LEU A 89 9.37 4.76 -1.06
N LEU A 90 9.28 3.53 -0.54
CA LEU A 90 8.57 3.27 0.73
C LEU A 90 9.18 4.02 1.92
N VAL A 91 10.52 4.00 2.05
CA VAL A 91 11.22 4.70 3.15
C VAL A 91 11.06 6.21 3.03
N LYS A 92 11.17 6.74 1.80
CA LYS A 92 10.94 8.17 1.52
C LYS A 92 9.51 8.57 1.91
N PHE A 93 8.52 7.79 1.48
CA PHE A 93 7.12 8.01 1.80
C PHE A 93 6.88 8.02 3.31
N TYR A 94 7.39 7.01 4.04
CA TYR A 94 7.26 6.94 5.50
C TYR A 94 7.79 8.21 6.17
N ARG A 95 9.02 8.64 5.83
CA ARG A 95 9.65 9.81 6.44
C ARG A 95 8.88 11.09 6.16
N GLU A 96 8.49 11.30 4.90
CA GLU A 96 7.71 12.49 4.53
C GLU A 96 6.33 12.49 5.18
N PHE A 97 5.67 11.33 5.24
CA PHE A 97 4.33 11.23 5.80
C PHE A 97 4.34 11.48 7.31
N VAL A 98 5.28 10.88 8.05
CA VAL A 98 5.44 11.17 9.49
C VAL A 98 5.64 12.67 9.72
N ASN A 99 6.45 13.34 8.90
CA ASN A 99 6.69 14.79 9.03
C ASN A 99 5.46 15.65 8.69
N GLN A 100 4.59 15.18 7.81
CA GLN A 100 3.44 15.93 7.29
C GLN A 100 2.10 15.52 7.91
N ARG A 101 2.08 14.53 8.81
CA ARG A 101 0.87 13.89 9.35
C ARG A 101 -0.16 14.85 9.97
N LYS A 102 0.29 16.00 10.50
CA LYS A 102 -0.61 17.02 11.09
C LYS A 102 -1.52 17.64 10.03
N ASP A 103 -1.00 17.88 8.82
CA ASP A 103 -1.68 18.58 7.73
C ASP A 103 -2.21 17.61 6.64
N ASP A 104 -1.72 16.38 6.65
CA ASP A 104 -2.05 15.31 5.71
C ASP A 104 -2.27 13.98 6.44
N LYS A 105 -3.30 13.91 7.31
CA LYS A 105 -3.57 12.75 8.18
C LYS A 105 -3.67 11.41 7.45
N SER A 106 -4.15 11.41 6.21
CA SER A 106 -4.25 10.18 5.40
C SER A 106 -2.95 9.83 4.66
N GLY A 107 -2.04 10.78 4.52
CA GLY A 107 -0.84 10.64 3.68
C GLY A 107 -1.13 10.78 2.17
N TYR A 108 -2.35 11.14 1.77
CA TYR A 108 -2.76 11.19 0.35
C TYR A 108 -1.98 12.24 -0.43
N LYS A 109 -1.81 13.45 0.12
CA LYS A 109 -1.03 14.51 -0.55
C LYS A 109 0.45 14.14 -0.61
N THR A 110 0.96 13.50 0.42
CA THR A 110 2.33 12.99 0.49
C THR A 110 2.57 11.91 -0.55
N LEU A 111 1.63 10.98 -0.71
CA LEU A 111 1.71 9.92 -1.71
C LEU A 111 1.78 10.51 -3.12
N MET A 112 0.93 11.49 -3.45
CA MET A 112 0.97 12.18 -4.74
C MET A 112 2.33 12.83 -5.03
N ARG A 113 2.91 13.50 -4.03
CA ARG A 113 4.24 14.14 -4.16
C ARG A 113 5.35 13.11 -4.36
N VAL A 114 5.38 12.04 -3.54
CA VAL A 114 6.41 11.00 -3.61
C VAL A 114 6.36 10.24 -4.93
N LEU A 115 5.16 9.98 -5.45
CA LEU A 115 4.96 9.36 -6.75
C LEU A 115 5.15 10.33 -7.94
N ALA A 116 5.29 11.63 -7.68
CA ALA A 116 5.28 12.69 -8.68
C ALA A 116 4.05 12.65 -9.62
N VAL A 117 2.87 12.34 -9.08
CA VAL A 117 1.62 12.24 -9.84
C VAL A 117 0.66 13.37 -9.49
N ARG A 118 -0.07 13.87 -10.50
CA ARG A 118 -1.16 14.84 -10.33
C ARG A 118 -2.56 14.21 -10.47
N ASP A 119 -2.64 13.09 -11.19
CA ASP A 119 -3.88 12.34 -11.41
C ASP A 119 -3.78 10.97 -10.74
N MET A 120 -4.46 10.83 -9.59
CA MET A 120 -4.51 9.57 -8.85
C MET A 120 -5.40 8.51 -9.51
N THR A 121 -6.32 8.89 -10.39
CA THR A 121 -7.13 7.97 -11.18
C THR A 121 -6.28 7.33 -12.28
N ALA A 122 -5.44 8.13 -12.96
CA ALA A 122 -4.44 7.60 -13.88
C ALA A 122 -3.42 6.71 -13.15
N PHE A 123 -2.92 7.14 -11.99
CA PHE A 123 -2.04 6.32 -11.17
C PHE A 123 -2.68 4.99 -10.77
N LYS A 124 -3.94 4.98 -10.34
CA LYS A 124 -4.67 3.74 -10.01
C LYS A 124 -4.64 2.75 -11.15
N ARG A 125 -4.91 3.19 -12.38
CA ARG A 125 -4.84 2.33 -13.57
C ARG A 125 -3.44 1.77 -13.82
N THR A 126 -2.39 2.58 -13.61
CA THR A 126 -1.00 2.12 -13.72
C THR A 126 -0.67 1.09 -12.63
N TRP A 127 -1.09 1.34 -11.39
CA TRP A 127 -0.90 0.44 -10.27
C TRP A 127 -1.68 -0.87 -10.44
N GLU A 128 -2.91 -0.83 -10.94
CA GLU A 128 -3.71 -2.02 -11.24
C GLU A 128 -3.04 -2.90 -12.29
N LYS A 129 -2.52 -2.30 -13.37
CA LYS A 129 -1.73 -3.04 -14.37
C LYS A 129 -0.50 -3.70 -13.77
N PHE A 130 0.20 -3.00 -12.88
CA PHE A 130 1.33 -3.56 -12.14
C PHE A 130 0.89 -4.77 -11.31
N VAL A 131 -0.16 -4.65 -10.49
CA VAL A 131 -0.66 -5.74 -9.64
C VAL A 131 -1.14 -6.94 -10.46
N LEU A 132 -1.82 -6.71 -11.59
CA LEU A 132 -2.29 -7.77 -12.49
C LEU A 132 -1.14 -8.53 -13.17
N GLY A 133 0.04 -7.91 -13.29
CA GLY A 133 1.24 -8.54 -13.85
C GLY A 133 2.08 -9.31 -12.82
N LEU A 134 1.74 -9.24 -11.52
CA LEU A 134 2.46 -9.96 -10.48
C LEU A 134 2.09 -11.44 -10.46
N GLN A 135 3.05 -12.26 -10.06
CA GLN A 135 2.87 -13.65 -9.71
C GLN A 135 3.12 -13.84 -8.21
N GLN A 136 2.42 -14.81 -7.61
CA GLN A 136 2.66 -15.16 -6.22
C GLN A 136 3.98 -15.93 -6.12
N GLY A 137 4.85 -15.52 -5.20
CA GLY A 137 6.16 -16.14 -5.04
C GLY A 137 7.07 -15.35 -4.11
N TYR A 138 8.31 -15.82 -4.01
CA TYR A 138 9.37 -15.21 -3.21
C TYR A 138 10.35 -14.40 -4.07
N ASP A 139 10.15 -14.40 -5.39
CA ASP A 139 11.05 -13.73 -6.31
C ASP A 139 10.97 -12.21 -6.18
N VAL A 140 12.14 -11.60 -6.15
CA VAL A 140 12.33 -10.17 -6.05
C VAL A 140 12.85 -9.66 -7.37
N THR A 141 11.99 -9.01 -8.16
CA THR A 141 12.47 -8.22 -9.30
C THR A 141 12.74 -6.80 -8.81
N VAL A 142 13.83 -6.60 -8.09
CA VAL A 142 14.31 -5.23 -7.80
C VAL A 142 14.84 -4.67 -9.11
N ARG A 143 14.11 -3.73 -9.72
CA ARG A 143 14.56 -2.98 -10.90
C ARG A 143 15.09 -1.61 -10.50
#